data_AF-A0A8J7ZMK2-F1
#
_entry.id   AF-A0A8J7ZMK2-F1
#
_cell.length_a   1.000
_cell.length_b   1.000
_cell.length_c   1.000
_cell.angle_alpha   90.00
_cell.angle_beta   90.00
_cell.angle_gamma   90.00
#
_symmetry.space_group_name_H-M   'P 1'
#
loop_
_entity.id
_entity.type
_entity.pdbx_description
1 polymer ?
#
loop_
_entity_poly.entity_id
_entity_poly.type
_entity_poly.pdbx_seq_one_letter_code
_entity_poly.pdbx_strand_id
1 'polypeptide(L)'
;MPSLPVEILLGIYLGLLTGIFPALISGGLGFIFKYFTGVTLPGLGVVVLAVAVAGVNGGLLGLIDPTIKQSPRLLVAVTVVMMLALYAHSQGDKLGASLPKRFSLRSLRRRTLSMDVVDFVGGIGQVTIVPAGQVGDMEGYPPLPADVRSAIGAGSWKFPADVPIEELERRLADRLRSEYDLADATATIDSHGRATISAAPPSGGLSRRVPKGHRAVSVSALVPTGVARGEKVRVLTDGGAVSGTVLSAKSDPDADPPAPAVATDGGEEEPAGIPVPTAAPTTTGGEGRITVAVPSERAGTLLGASRGRVVVLSRGTRREYELVSLFRRNGKRIERLTIGDAGASGGSRLDPATFRADHGVAVLAVNRNESGDADGGWAFSPAGSAPLAPGDEVFVAGKPDAVERFREVVR
;
A
#
# COMPACT_ATOMS: atom_id res chain seq x y z
N MET A 1 3.72 -46.28 -53.18
CA MET A 1 3.87 -45.17 -52.22
C MET A 1 2.49 -44.61 -51.94
N PRO A 2 2.16 -44.23 -50.69
CA PRO A 2 0.92 -43.52 -50.41
C PRO A 2 0.81 -42.25 -51.27
N SER A 3 -0.41 -41.78 -51.54
CA SER A 3 -0.61 -40.55 -52.31
C SER A 3 -0.11 -39.34 -51.50
N LEU A 4 0.31 -38.27 -52.20
CA LEU A 4 0.83 -37.04 -51.55
C LEU A 4 -0.08 -36.51 -50.42
N PRO A 5 -1.42 -36.46 -50.55
CA PRO A 5 -2.29 -36.03 -49.46
C PRO A 5 -2.18 -36.91 -48.21
N VAL A 6 -2.03 -38.23 -48.38
CA VAL A 6 -1.86 -39.17 -47.28
C VAL A 6 -0.50 -38.98 -46.61
N GLU A 7 0.56 -38.72 -47.39
CA GLU A 7 1.89 -38.42 -46.84
C GLU A 7 1.91 -37.13 -46.03
N ILE A 8 1.20 -36.09 -46.49
CA ILE A 8 1.04 -34.83 -45.75
C ILE A 8 0.30 -35.09 -44.43
N LEU A 9 -0.81 -35.81 -44.47
CA LEU A 9 -1.61 -36.11 -43.27
C LEU A 9 -0.79 -36.91 -42.23
N LEU A 10 -0.06 -37.92 -42.69
CA LEU A 10 0.84 -38.71 -41.84
C LEU A 10 2.01 -37.86 -41.30
N GLY A 11 2.53 -36.93 -42.10
CA GLY A 11 3.54 -35.99 -41.68
C GLY A 11 3.05 -35.04 -40.59
N ILE A 12 1.83 -34.49 -40.73
CA ILE A 12 1.20 -33.67 -39.69
C ILE A 12 1.01 -34.47 -38.41
N TYR A 13 0.44 -35.68 -38.52
CA TYR A 13 0.25 -36.57 -37.38
C TYR A 13 1.56 -36.85 -36.64
N LEU A 14 2.61 -37.24 -37.38
CA LEU A 14 3.92 -37.52 -36.81
C LEU A 14 4.56 -36.28 -36.19
N GLY A 15 4.47 -35.12 -36.86
CA GLY A 15 4.99 -33.85 -36.36
C GLY A 15 4.28 -33.39 -35.10
N LEU A 16 2.97 -33.59 -34.99
CA LEU A 16 2.21 -33.24 -33.80
C LEU A 16 2.54 -34.19 -32.64
N LEU A 17 2.65 -35.49 -32.91
CA LEU A 17 2.99 -36.50 -31.89
C LEU A 17 4.42 -36.30 -31.34
N THR A 18 5.39 -36.09 -32.23
CA THR A 18 6.82 -35.93 -31.86
C THR A 18 7.16 -34.52 -31.38
N GLY A 19 6.38 -33.51 -31.80
CA GLY A 19 6.63 -32.10 -31.50
C GLY A 19 6.23 -31.65 -30.10
N ILE A 20 5.38 -32.39 -29.39
CA ILE A 20 4.88 -32.01 -28.05
C ILE A 20 6.03 -31.74 -27.07
N PHE A 21 6.99 -32.66 -26.97
CA PHE A 21 8.13 -32.51 -26.05
C PHE A 21 9.06 -31.35 -26.44
N PRO A 22 9.56 -31.24 -27.69
CA PRO A 22 10.31 -30.08 -28.15
C PRO A 22 9.60 -28.74 -27.91
N ALA A 23 8.28 -28.68 -28.14
CA ALA A 23 7.49 -27.49 -27.92
C ALA A 23 7.37 -27.13 -26.43
N LEU A 24 7.15 -28.11 -25.55
CA LEU A 24 7.11 -27.89 -24.11
C LEU A 24 8.45 -27.34 -23.59
N ILE A 25 9.57 -27.91 -24.06
CA ILE A 25 10.92 -27.43 -23.69
C ILE A 25 11.14 -26.00 -24.21
N SER A 26 10.76 -25.73 -25.46
CA SER A 26 10.89 -24.41 -26.08
C SER A 26 10.07 -23.35 -25.34
N GLY A 27 8.81 -23.65 -25.02
CA GLY A 27 7.95 -22.76 -24.25
C GLY A 27 8.41 -22.56 -22.80
N GLY A 28 8.86 -23.63 -22.14
CA GLY A 28 9.43 -23.54 -20.79
C GLY A 28 10.70 -22.69 -20.76
N LEU A 29 11.58 -22.85 -21.75
CA LEU A 29 12.82 -22.07 -21.84
C LEU A 29 12.53 -20.60 -22.14
N GLY A 30 11.62 -20.30 -23.06
CA GLY A 30 11.14 -18.93 -23.31
C GLY A 30 10.57 -18.29 -22.04
N PHE A 31 9.70 -19.01 -21.33
CA PHE A 31 9.15 -18.56 -20.05
C PHE A 31 10.24 -18.27 -19.01
N ILE A 32 11.11 -19.24 -18.71
CA ILE A 32 12.15 -19.11 -17.68
C ILE A 32 13.10 -17.96 -18.02
N PHE A 33 13.61 -17.92 -19.26
CA PHE A 33 14.59 -16.94 -19.66
C PHE A 33 13.98 -15.53 -19.64
N LYS A 34 12.77 -15.36 -20.16
CA LYS A 34 12.07 -14.07 -20.13
C LYS A 34 11.73 -13.63 -18.71
N TYR A 35 11.25 -14.55 -17.86
CA TYR A 35 10.85 -14.26 -16.48
C TYR A 35 12.04 -13.82 -15.61
N PHE A 36 13.20 -14.50 -15.72
CA PHE A 36 14.37 -14.22 -14.89
C PHE A 36 15.29 -13.15 -15.48
N THR A 37 15.53 -13.13 -16.79
CA THR A 37 16.50 -12.20 -17.42
C THR A 37 15.85 -11.00 -18.07
N GLY A 38 14.55 -11.06 -18.40
CA GLY A 38 13.83 -10.03 -19.17
C GLY A 38 14.12 -10.06 -20.68
N VAL A 39 15.07 -10.89 -21.13
CA VAL A 39 15.48 -11.00 -22.53
C VAL A 39 14.72 -12.14 -23.22
N THR A 40 14.46 -11.98 -24.52
CA THR A 40 13.86 -13.02 -25.38
C THR A 40 14.95 -13.85 -26.05
N LEU A 41 14.84 -15.17 -25.99
CA LEU A 41 15.75 -16.07 -26.72
C LEU A 41 15.56 -15.92 -28.24
N PRO A 42 16.65 -15.92 -29.03
CA PRO A 42 16.57 -15.92 -30.48
C PRO A 42 15.81 -17.15 -30.99
N GLY A 43 14.77 -16.94 -31.81
CA GLY A 43 13.94 -18.03 -32.33
C GLY A 43 14.72 -19.09 -33.11
N LEU A 44 15.79 -18.71 -33.81
CA LEU A 44 16.67 -19.64 -34.51
C LEU A 44 17.33 -20.65 -33.55
N GLY A 45 17.80 -20.20 -32.39
CA GLY A 45 18.39 -21.09 -31.39
C GLY A 45 17.40 -22.10 -30.85
N VAL A 46 16.15 -21.66 -30.64
CA VAL A 46 15.04 -22.52 -30.19
C VAL A 46 14.70 -23.57 -31.25
N VAL A 47 14.65 -23.19 -32.53
CA VAL A 47 14.38 -24.11 -33.64
C VAL A 47 15.46 -25.19 -33.74
N VAL A 48 16.74 -24.80 -33.69
CA VAL A 48 17.86 -25.77 -33.74
C VAL A 48 17.77 -26.75 -32.57
N LEU A 49 17.49 -26.25 -31.36
CA LEU A 49 17.28 -27.09 -30.18
C LEU A 49 16.08 -28.03 -30.35
N ALA A 50 14.94 -27.51 -30.83
CA ALA A 50 13.72 -28.28 -31.00
C ALA A 50 13.89 -29.41 -32.03
N VAL A 51 14.57 -29.15 -33.15
CA VAL A 51 14.89 -30.16 -34.16
C VAL A 51 15.86 -31.20 -33.59
N ALA A 52 16.86 -30.80 -32.81
CA ALA A 52 17.77 -31.73 -32.15
C ALA A 52 17.03 -32.66 -31.16
N VAL A 53 16.18 -32.10 -30.29
CA VAL A 53 15.36 -32.88 -29.35
C VAL A 53 14.38 -33.79 -30.09
N ALA A 54 13.74 -33.29 -31.14
CA ALA A 54 12.83 -34.10 -31.96
C ALA A 54 13.56 -35.25 -32.66
N GLY A 55 14.80 -35.05 -33.10
CA GLY A 55 15.62 -36.11 -33.69
C GLY A 55 15.99 -37.21 -32.69
N VAL A 56 16.25 -36.86 -31.43
CA VAL A 56 16.46 -37.83 -30.34
C VAL A 56 15.15 -38.58 -30.04
N ASN A 57 14.03 -37.88 -29.93
CA ASN A 57 12.76 -38.44 -29.50
C ASN A 57 12.02 -39.23 -30.61
N GLY A 58 12.14 -38.79 -31.85
CA GLY A 58 11.57 -39.44 -33.04
C GLY A 58 12.45 -40.56 -33.61
N GLY A 59 13.60 -40.84 -32.99
CA GLY A 59 14.57 -41.84 -33.42
C GLY A 59 15.52 -41.35 -34.52
N LEU A 60 16.83 -41.51 -34.30
CA LEU A 60 17.89 -41.17 -35.26
C LEU A 60 17.76 -41.88 -36.63
N LEU A 61 16.89 -42.90 -36.75
CA LEU A 61 16.66 -43.69 -37.95
C LEU A 61 16.29 -42.83 -39.18
N GLY A 62 15.53 -41.74 -39.01
CA GLY A 62 15.19 -40.83 -40.11
C GLY A 62 16.37 -39.97 -40.61
N LEU A 63 17.44 -39.86 -39.82
CA LEU A 63 18.64 -39.09 -40.12
C LEU A 63 19.80 -39.96 -40.64
N ILE A 64 19.63 -41.27 -40.71
CA ILE A 64 20.68 -42.19 -41.16
C ILE A 64 20.33 -42.78 -42.53
N ASP A 65 19.05 -43.04 -42.83
CA ASP A 65 18.63 -43.59 -44.13
C ASP A 65 18.29 -42.48 -45.15
N PRO A 66 19.03 -42.35 -46.28
CA PRO A 66 18.75 -41.34 -47.32
C PRO A 66 17.36 -41.47 -47.95
N THR A 67 16.77 -42.67 -47.95
CA THR A 67 15.43 -42.95 -48.47
C THR A 67 14.34 -42.36 -47.58
N ILE A 68 14.60 -42.28 -46.27
CA ILE A 68 13.66 -41.75 -45.27
C ILE A 68 13.79 -40.22 -45.17
N LYS A 69 15.02 -39.67 -45.34
CA LYS A 69 15.30 -38.23 -45.34
C LYS A 69 14.55 -37.43 -46.39
N GLN A 70 14.35 -37.99 -47.58
CA GLN A 70 13.68 -37.32 -48.69
C GLN A 70 12.16 -37.57 -48.74
N SER A 71 11.60 -38.20 -47.71
CA SER A 71 10.17 -38.50 -47.69
C SER A 71 9.35 -37.24 -47.37
N PRO A 72 8.35 -36.87 -48.21
CA PRO A 72 7.49 -35.71 -47.97
C PRO A 72 6.86 -35.70 -46.58
N ARG A 73 6.52 -36.88 -46.03
CA ARG A 73 6.02 -37.06 -44.66
C ARG A 73 6.96 -36.48 -43.60
N LEU A 74 8.27 -36.69 -43.73
CA LEU A 74 9.25 -36.29 -42.72
C LEU A 74 9.54 -34.79 -42.82
N LEU A 75 9.54 -34.25 -44.04
CA LEU A 75 9.64 -32.81 -44.27
C LEU A 75 8.45 -32.06 -43.64
N VAL A 76 7.23 -32.55 -43.86
CA VAL A 76 6.03 -32.00 -43.22
C VAL A 76 6.11 -32.14 -41.69
N ALA A 77 6.51 -33.32 -41.17
CA ALA A 77 6.64 -33.53 -39.73
C ALA A 77 7.63 -32.56 -39.07
N VAL A 78 8.84 -32.41 -39.61
CA VAL A 78 9.86 -31.48 -39.09
C VAL A 78 9.38 -30.04 -39.14
N THR A 79 8.68 -29.66 -40.23
CA THR A 79 8.09 -28.32 -40.36
C THR A 79 7.06 -28.06 -39.26
N VAL A 80 6.17 -29.03 -39.00
CA VAL A 80 5.18 -28.94 -37.93
C VAL A 80 5.83 -28.83 -36.55
N VAL A 81 6.88 -29.63 -36.28
CA VAL A 81 7.64 -29.53 -35.01
C VAL A 81 8.23 -28.13 -34.84
N MET A 82 8.86 -27.58 -35.89
CA MET A 82 9.46 -26.25 -35.86
C MET A 82 8.42 -25.16 -35.58
N MET A 83 7.26 -25.24 -36.25
CA MET A 83 6.15 -24.31 -36.01
C MET A 83 5.63 -24.41 -34.57
N LEU A 84 5.43 -25.62 -34.06
CA LEU A 84 4.94 -25.87 -32.71
C LEU A 84 5.92 -25.32 -31.65
N ALA A 85 7.23 -25.51 -31.87
CA ALA A 85 8.28 -25.02 -31.00
C ALA A 85 8.36 -23.49 -30.96
N LEU A 86 8.30 -22.83 -32.12
CA LEU A 86 8.28 -21.36 -32.21
C LEU A 86 7.01 -20.78 -31.56
N TYR A 87 5.87 -21.40 -31.79
CA TYR A 87 4.61 -20.99 -31.17
C TYR A 87 4.70 -21.11 -29.64
N ALA A 88 5.12 -22.25 -29.12
CA ALA A 88 5.25 -22.47 -27.69
C ALA A 88 6.28 -21.52 -27.06
N HIS A 89 7.42 -21.27 -27.71
CA HIS A 89 8.39 -20.26 -27.29
C HIS A 89 7.78 -18.87 -27.17
N SER A 90 7.01 -18.43 -28.18
CA SER A 90 6.34 -17.13 -28.14
C SER A 90 5.31 -17.02 -27.02
N GLN A 91 4.62 -18.12 -26.69
CA GLN A 91 3.68 -18.18 -25.57
C GLN A 91 4.41 -18.17 -24.23
N GLY A 92 5.53 -18.90 -24.13
CA GLY A 92 6.43 -18.87 -22.97
C GLY A 92 6.93 -17.47 -22.68
N ASP A 93 7.43 -16.77 -23.69
CA ASP A 93 7.89 -15.38 -23.58
C ASP A 93 6.77 -14.44 -23.12
N LYS A 94 5.56 -14.56 -23.67
CA LYS A 94 4.40 -13.76 -23.23
C LYS A 94 4.08 -14.01 -21.75
N LEU A 95 4.01 -15.27 -21.36
CA LEU A 95 3.79 -15.67 -19.97
C LEU A 95 4.89 -15.13 -19.05
N GLY A 96 6.14 -15.20 -19.47
CA GLY A 96 7.30 -14.72 -18.70
C GLY A 96 7.29 -13.20 -18.51
N ALA A 97 6.73 -12.45 -19.46
CA ALA A 97 6.56 -11.00 -19.36
C ALA A 97 5.36 -10.58 -18.49
N SER A 98 4.26 -11.35 -18.52
CA SER A 98 3.01 -10.99 -17.81
C SER A 98 2.92 -11.53 -16.38
N LEU A 99 3.68 -12.59 -16.04
CA LEU A 99 3.62 -13.20 -14.71
C LEU A 99 4.30 -12.32 -13.66
N PRO A 100 3.60 -11.94 -12.56
CA PRO A 100 4.20 -11.13 -11.50
C PRO A 100 5.36 -11.87 -10.84
N LYS A 101 6.52 -11.21 -10.72
CA LYS A 101 7.74 -11.76 -10.09
C LYS A 101 7.60 -12.20 -8.63
N ARG A 102 6.44 -11.98 -8.02
CA ARG A 102 6.11 -12.24 -6.61
C ARG A 102 5.25 -13.49 -6.37
N PHE A 103 4.98 -14.31 -7.39
CA PHE A 103 4.32 -15.59 -7.19
C PHE A 103 5.29 -16.59 -6.54
N SER A 104 5.22 -16.73 -5.22
CA SER A 104 5.87 -17.85 -4.53
C SER A 104 4.95 -19.07 -4.59
N LEU A 105 5.50 -20.24 -4.96
CA LEU A 105 4.82 -21.56 -4.92
C LEU A 105 4.25 -21.89 -3.53
N ARG A 106 4.68 -21.17 -2.49
CA ARG A 106 4.16 -21.25 -1.12
C ARG A 106 2.73 -20.69 -0.99
N SER A 107 2.30 -19.82 -1.91
CA SER A 107 0.95 -19.21 -1.90
C SER A 107 -0.17 -20.15 -2.34
N LEU A 108 0.12 -21.16 -3.19
CA LEU A 108 -0.89 -22.14 -3.64
C LEU A 108 -1.36 -23.09 -2.53
N ARG A 109 -0.65 -23.13 -1.39
CA ARG A 109 -0.96 -24.00 -0.24
C ARG A 109 -1.61 -23.24 0.92
N ARG A 110 -2.12 -22.02 0.70
CA ARG A 110 -2.71 -21.20 1.76
C ARG A 110 -4.23 -21.25 1.71
N ARG A 111 -4.81 -21.57 2.87
CA ARG A 111 -6.25 -21.66 3.12
C ARG A 111 -6.85 -20.25 3.02
N THR A 112 -7.81 -20.06 2.11
CA THR A 112 -8.63 -18.85 2.04
C THR A 112 -9.92 -19.05 2.83
N LEU A 113 -10.60 -17.96 3.22
CA LEU A 113 -11.91 -18.06 3.89
C LEU A 113 -12.97 -18.66 2.97
N SER A 114 -14.03 -19.21 3.59
CA SER A 114 -15.18 -19.73 2.85
C SER A 114 -15.93 -18.61 2.14
N MET A 115 -16.42 -18.87 0.92
CA MET A 115 -17.17 -17.89 0.10
C MET A 115 -18.46 -17.39 0.79
N ASP A 116 -18.93 -18.10 1.81
CA ASP A 116 -20.15 -17.79 2.56
C ASP A 116 -20.02 -16.59 3.53
N VAL A 117 -18.80 -16.08 3.72
CA VAL A 117 -18.48 -14.95 4.65
C VAL A 117 -18.05 -13.69 3.91
N VAL A 118 -17.95 -13.76 2.57
CA VAL A 118 -17.44 -12.66 1.77
C VAL A 118 -18.59 -11.79 1.29
N ASP A 119 -18.70 -10.59 1.87
CA ASP A 119 -19.60 -9.55 1.37
C ASP A 119 -18.96 -8.90 0.14
N PHE A 120 -19.59 -9.03 -1.02
CA PHE A 120 -19.15 -8.34 -2.23
C PHE A 120 -19.72 -6.91 -2.25
N VAL A 121 -18.87 -5.92 -1.96
CA VAL A 121 -19.23 -4.50 -2.04
C VAL A 121 -18.33 -3.82 -3.07
N GLY A 122 -18.90 -3.33 -4.18
CA GLY A 122 -18.17 -2.56 -5.20
C GLY A 122 -17.15 -3.38 -6.01
N GLY A 123 -17.31 -4.70 -6.11
CA GLY A 123 -16.42 -5.58 -6.89
C GLY A 123 -15.15 -6.04 -6.17
N ILE A 124 -14.93 -5.59 -4.93
CA ILE A 124 -13.85 -6.06 -4.04
C ILE A 124 -14.53 -6.79 -2.87
N GLY A 125 -14.24 -8.08 -2.71
CA GLY A 125 -14.77 -8.85 -1.57
C GLY A 125 -14.24 -8.29 -0.25
N GLN A 126 -15.12 -8.07 0.73
CA GLN A 126 -14.76 -7.71 2.10
C GLN A 126 -15.19 -8.80 3.06
N VAL A 127 -14.40 -8.99 4.12
CA VAL A 127 -14.72 -9.90 5.22
C VAL A 127 -14.85 -9.09 6.51
N THR A 128 -15.94 -9.31 7.24
CA THR A 128 -16.12 -8.78 8.59
C THR A 128 -15.67 -9.83 9.59
N ILE A 129 -14.69 -9.49 10.42
CA ILE A 129 -14.13 -10.36 11.45
C ILE A 129 -14.70 -9.96 12.80
N VAL A 130 -15.21 -10.95 13.54
CA VAL A 130 -15.82 -10.78 14.86
C VAL A 130 -15.12 -11.66 15.91
N PRO A 131 -14.96 -11.20 17.16
CA PRO A 131 -14.43 -12.01 18.24
C PRO A 131 -15.24 -13.30 18.48
N ALA A 132 -14.54 -14.40 18.69
CA ALA A 132 -15.08 -15.70 19.05
C ALA A 132 -14.86 -15.93 20.56
N GLY A 133 -15.91 -15.79 21.36
CA GLY A 133 -15.83 -16.03 22.80
C GLY A 133 -15.12 -14.92 23.57
N GLN A 134 -14.61 -15.24 24.76
CA GLN A 134 -13.91 -14.27 25.61
C GLN A 134 -12.47 -14.07 25.14
N VAL A 135 -12.02 -12.81 25.12
CA VAL A 135 -10.64 -12.45 24.84
C VAL A 135 -9.74 -13.01 25.92
N GLY A 136 -8.72 -13.77 25.54
CA GLY A 136 -7.78 -14.44 26.45
C GLY A 136 -6.64 -13.54 26.92
N ASP A 137 -6.02 -13.91 28.02
CA ASP A 137 -4.76 -13.31 28.47
C ASP A 137 -3.59 -13.88 27.67
N MET A 138 -2.57 -13.06 27.45
CA MET A 138 -1.36 -13.50 26.77
C MET A 138 -0.35 -14.09 27.76
N GLU A 139 0.18 -15.27 27.43
CA GLU A 139 1.19 -15.95 28.24
C GLU A 139 2.42 -15.06 28.45
N GLY A 140 2.92 -15.00 29.69
CA GLY A 140 4.05 -14.16 30.07
C GLY A 140 3.73 -12.68 30.32
N TYR A 141 2.46 -12.27 30.27
CA TYR A 141 2.01 -10.90 30.60
C TYR A 141 1.01 -10.89 31.78
N PRO A 142 0.82 -9.72 32.45
CA PRO A 142 -0.25 -9.55 33.43
C PRO A 142 -1.64 -9.73 32.78
N PRO A 143 -2.69 -10.02 33.58
CA PRO A 143 -4.04 -10.19 33.05
C PRO A 143 -4.58 -8.90 32.43
N LEU A 144 -5.38 -9.05 31.38
CA LEU A 144 -5.98 -7.93 30.66
C LEU A 144 -7.08 -7.25 31.51
N PRO A 145 -7.05 -5.90 31.65
CA PRO A 145 -8.11 -5.14 32.30
C PRO A 145 -9.51 -5.44 31.74
N ALA A 146 -10.52 -5.50 32.62
CA ALA A 146 -11.87 -5.91 32.25
C ALA A 146 -12.57 -4.96 31.26
N ASP A 147 -12.24 -3.67 31.33
CA ASP A 147 -12.71 -2.64 30.40
C ASP A 147 -12.17 -2.86 28.99
N VAL A 148 -10.86 -3.08 28.85
CA VAL A 148 -10.21 -3.37 27.56
C VAL A 148 -10.71 -4.71 27.00
N ARG A 149 -10.86 -5.72 27.86
CA ARG A 149 -11.39 -7.04 27.47
C ARG A 149 -12.81 -6.91 26.88
N SER A 150 -13.67 -6.14 27.54
CA SER A 150 -15.05 -5.92 27.08
C SER A 150 -15.09 -5.11 25.78
N ALA A 151 -14.22 -4.10 25.65
CA ALA A 151 -14.13 -3.28 24.45
C ALA A 151 -13.68 -4.08 23.22
N ILE A 152 -12.70 -4.97 23.37
CA ILE A 152 -12.26 -5.87 22.28
C ILE A 152 -13.36 -6.88 21.95
N GLY A 153 -14.03 -7.46 22.96
CA GLY A 153 -15.10 -8.43 22.77
C GLY A 153 -16.32 -7.90 22.02
N ALA A 154 -16.59 -6.60 22.10
CA ALA A 154 -17.66 -5.92 21.37
C ALA A 154 -17.24 -5.39 19.98
N GLY A 155 -15.96 -5.50 19.62
CA GLY A 155 -15.41 -4.96 18.38
C GLY A 155 -15.79 -5.76 17.13
N SER A 156 -15.71 -5.11 15.97
CA SER A 156 -15.79 -5.77 14.66
C SER A 156 -14.87 -5.07 13.67
N TRP A 157 -14.17 -5.84 12.83
CA TRP A 157 -13.15 -5.31 11.93
C TRP A 157 -13.35 -5.80 10.50
N LYS A 158 -13.37 -4.87 9.55
CA LYS A 158 -13.49 -5.17 8.12
C LYS A 158 -12.13 -5.20 7.43
N PHE A 159 -11.90 -6.23 6.63
CA PHE A 159 -10.68 -6.41 5.83
C PHE A 159 -11.00 -6.85 4.39
N PRO A 160 -10.09 -6.63 3.43
CA PRO A 160 -10.23 -7.20 2.08
C PRO A 160 -10.16 -8.74 2.10
N ALA A 161 -11.05 -9.40 1.35
CA ALA A 161 -11.18 -10.86 1.31
C ALA A 161 -10.21 -11.55 0.34
N ASP A 162 -9.49 -10.80 -0.49
CA ASP A 162 -8.45 -11.30 -1.42
C ASP A 162 -7.12 -11.65 -0.71
N VAL A 163 -7.11 -11.55 0.62
CA VAL A 163 -5.93 -11.73 1.46
C VAL A 163 -5.96 -13.10 2.17
N PRO A 164 -4.84 -13.84 2.24
CA PRO A 164 -4.77 -15.10 2.99
C PRO A 164 -5.07 -14.94 4.49
N ILE A 165 -5.61 -15.98 5.13
CA ILE A 165 -5.97 -15.96 6.57
C ILE A 165 -4.79 -15.53 7.45
N GLU A 166 -3.59 -16.09 7.23
CA GLU A 166 -2.37 -15.72 7.99
C GLU A 166 -2.08 -14.21 7.96
N GLU A 167 -2.36 -13.54 6.84
CA GLU A 167 -2.14 -12.10 6.70
C GLU A 167 -3.29 -11.30 7.33
N LEU A 168 -4.53 -11.80 7.28
CA LEU A 168 -5.67 -11.24 8.01
C LEU A 168 -5.44 -11.31 9.53
N GLU A 169 -4.92 -12.43 10.03
CA GLU A 169 -4.55 -12.62 11.45
C GLU A 169 -3.51 -11.59 11.89
N ARG A 170 -2.45 -11.41 11.08
CA ARG A 170 -1.42 -10.41 11.35
C ARG A 170 -1.98 -9.00 11.36
N ARG A 171 -2.81 -8.64 10.37
CA ARG A 171 -3.43 -7.31 10.29
C ARG A 171 -4.40 -7.03 11.43
N LEU A 172 -5.16 -8.05 11.84
CA LEU A 172 -6.04 -7.93 13.00
C LEU A 172 -5.23 -7.72 14.28
N ALA A 173 -4.16 -8.50 14.50
CA ALA A 173 -3.27 -8.31 15.64
C ALA A 173 -2.65 -6.91 15.65
N ASP A 174 -2.10 -6.43 14.52
CA ASP A 174 -1.51 -5.10 14.40
C ASP A 174 -2.53 -3.98 14.67
N ARG A 175 -3.77 -4.16 14.18
CA ARG A 175 -4.87 -3.22 14.42
C ARG A 175 -5.25 -3.19 15.89
N LEU A 176 -5.42 -4.34 16.54
CA LEU A 176 -5.72 -4.43 17.97
C LEU A 176 -4.63 -3.77 18.83
N ARG A 177 -3.36 -4.01 18.53
CA ARG A 177 -2.24 -3.33 19.22
C ARG A 177 -2.31 -1.82 19.09
N SER A 178 -2.65 -1.33 17.91
CA SER A 178 -2.71 0.12 17.64
C SER A 178 -3.96 0.77 18.25
N GLU A 179 -5.11 0.13 18.14
CA GLU A 179 -6.42 0.66 18.57
C GLU A 179 -6.55 0.70 20.10
N TYR A 180 -6.01 -0.31 20.79
CA TYR A 180 -6.10 -0.43 22.25
C TYR A 180 -4.77 -0.26 22.99
N ASP A 181 -3.71 0.22 22.31
CA ASP A 181 -2.33 0.38 22.85
C ASP A 181 -1.77 -0.89 23.51
N LEU A 182 -2.18 -2.07 23.06
CA LEU A 182 -1.78 -3.36 23.65
C LEU A 182 -0.28 -3.57 23.49
N ALA A 183 0.36 -4.13 24.51
CA ALA A 183 1.77 -4.52 24.41
C ALA A 183 2.01 -5.48 23.25
N ASP A 184 1.10 -6.43 23.13
CA ASP A 184 1.09 -7.45 22.10
C ASP A 184 -0.34 -8.01 21.99
N ALA A 185 -0.64 -8.58 20.83
CA ALA A 185 -1.91 -9.23 20.54
C ALA A 185 -1.67 -10.37 19.55
N THR A 186 -2.37 -11.47 19.75
CA THR A 186 -2.44 -12.58 18.80
C THR A 186 -3.91 -12.85 18.48
N ALA A 187 -4.19 -13.16 17.22
CA ALA A 187 -5.52 -13.49 16.76
C ALA A 187 -5.43 -14.68 15.80
N THR A 188 -6.32 -15.65 16.00
CA THR A 188 -6.48 -16.81 15.11
C THR A 188 -7.87 -16.74 14.51
N ILE A 189 -7.96 -16.79 13.18
CA ILE A 189 -9.22 -16.62 12.46
C ILE A 189 -9.65 -17.97 11.86
N ASP A 190 -10.90 -18.36 12.12
CA ASP A 190 -11.47 -19.56 11.51
C ASP A 190 -11.96 -19.32 10.07
N SER A 191 -12.40 -20.38 9.38
CA SER A 191 -12.93 -20.27 8.02
C SER A 191 -14.22 -19.45 7.90
N HIS A 192 -14.85 -19.10 9.03
CA HIS A 192 -16.10 -18.36 9.14
C HIS A 192 -15.90 -16.88 9.53
N GLY A 193 -14.66 -16.39 9.60
CA GLY A 193 -14.38 -15.00 10.00
C GLY A 193 -14.54 -14.74 11.50
N ARG A 194 -14.52 -15.80 12.34
CA ARG A 194 -14.54 -15.66 13.80
C ARG A 194 -13.11 -15.71 14.32
N ALA A 195 -12.75 -14.75 15.16
CA ALA A 195 -11.39 -14.59 15.67
C ALA A 195 -11.27 -14.93 17.15
N THR A 196 -10.44 -15.90 17.50
CA THR A 196 -10.00 -16.11 18.88
C THR A 196 -8.84 -15.16 19.16
N ILE A 197 -8.98 -14.28 20.14
CA ILE A 197 -8.02 -13.19 20.42
C ILE A 197 -7.40 -13.40 21.80
N SER A 198 -6.07 -13.32 21.88
CA SER A 198 -5.33 -13.16 23.13
C SER A 198 -4.57 -11.85 23.11
N ALA A 199 -4.64 -11.09 24.19
CA ALA A 199 -4.07 -9.75 24.26
C ALA A 199 -3.25 -9.56 25.54
N ALA A 200 -2.12 -8.87 25.39
CA ALA A 200 -1.36 -8.38 26.52
C ALA A 200 -1.82 -6.96 26.86
N PRO A 201 -1.93 -6.60 28.16
CA PRO A 201 -2.26 -5.24 28.56
C PRO A 201 -1.25 -4.25 28.00
N PRO A 202 -1.62 -2.97 27.84
CA PRO A 202 -0.71 -1.92 27.38
C PRO A 202 0.61 -1.90 28.17
N SER A 203 1.74 -2.25 27.54
CA SER A 203 3.08 -2.26 28.19
C SER A 203 3.74 -0.88 28.22
N GLY A 204 3.05 0.15 27.72
CA GLY A 204 3.56 1.50 27.66
C GLY A 204 3.26 2.31 28.92
N GLY A 205 4.07 2.15 29.96
CA GLY A 205 4.19 3.16 31.00
C GLY A 205 4.52 4.53 30.38
N LEU A 206 4.03 5.62 30.99
CA LEU A 206 4.26 7.00 30.54
C LEU A 206 5.74 7.32 30.23
N SER A 207 6.68 6.56 30.80
CA SER A 207 8.14 6.72 30.72
C SER A 207 8.71 6.83 29.30
N ARG A 208 8.28 6.01 28.32
CA ARG A 208 8.79 6.11 26.93
C ARG A 208 8.31 7.39 26.22
N ARG A 209 7.24 8.01 26.71
CA ARG A 209 6.56 9.15 26.07
C ARG A 209 6.96 10.50 26.66
N VAL A 210 7.76 10.50 27.72
CA VAL A 210 8.28 11.72 28.35
C VAL A 210 9.60 12.11 27.68
N PRO A 211 9.69 13.28 27.02
CA PRO A 211 10.95 13.75 26.45
C PRO A 211 12.02 13.92 27.53
N LYS A 212 13.30 13.87 27.14
CA LYS A 212 14.40 14.19 28.07
C LYS A 212 14.18 15.59 28.68
N GLY A 213 14.48 15.73 29.98
CA GLY A 213 14.27 16.98 30.73
C GLY A 213 12.81 17.29 31.08
N HIS A 214 11.85 16.43 30.75
CA HIS A 214 10.45 16.58 31.13
C HIS A 214 10.05 15.61 32.25
N ARG A 215 8.93 15.90 32.90
CA ARG A 215 8.25 15.00 33.86
C ARG A 215 6.80 14.82 33.43
N ALA A 216 6.28 13.60 33.55
CA ALA A 216 4.86 13.33 33.44
C ALA A 216 4.19 13.70 34.77
N VAL A 217 3.24 14.63 34.74
CA VAL A 217 2.46 15.01 35.91
C VAL A 217 0.99 14.78 35.63
N SER A 218 0.34 14.02 36.50
CA SER A 218 -1.10 13.72 36.43
C SER A 218 -1.85 14.63 37.40
N VAL A 219 -2.80 15.41 36.90
CA VAL A 219 -3.60 16.34 37.70
C VAL A 219 -5.08 16.09 37.41
N SER A 220 -5.92 16.14 38.45
CA SER A 220 -7.37 16.16 38.28
C SER A 220 -7.77 17.48 37.64
N ALA A 221 -8.54 17.46 36.56
CA ALA A 221 -8.84 18.69 35.85
C ALA A 221 -10.18 18.63 35.12
N LEU A 222 -10.74 19.81 34.85
CA LEU A 222 -11.79 19.96 33.86
C LEU A 222 -11.16 19.84 32.47
N VAL A 223 -11.43 18.72 31.79
CA VAL A 223 -10.86 18.38 30.49
C VAL A 223 -11.86 18.74 29.38
N PRO A 224 -11.44 19.47 28.33
CA PRO A 224 -12.28 19.71 27.16
C PRO A 224 -12.67 18.42 26.43
N THR A 225 -13.69 18.50 25.58
CA THR A 225 -13.99 17.46 24.58
C THR A 225 -12.89 17.41 23.53
N GLY A 226 -12.65 16.24 22.93
CA GLY A 226 -11.79 16.14 21.76
C GLY A 226 -10.29 16.15 22.06
N VAL A 227 -9.88 16.20 23.34
CA VAL A 227 -8.45 16.23 23.69
C VAL A 227 -7.83 14.88 23.34
N ALA A 228 -6.91 14.90 22.39
CA ALA A 228 -6.13 13.75 22.00
C ALA A 228 -4.72 13.78 22.60
N ARG A 229 -4.10 12.61 22.65
CA ARG A 229 -2.67 12.48 22.95
C ARG A 229 -1.84 13.30 21.96
N GLY A 230 -0.74 13.87 22.46
CA GLY A 230 0.18 14.70 21.67
C GLY A 230 -0.27 16.16 21.49
N GLU A 231 -1.45 16.53 21.97
CA GLU A 231 -1.88 17.92 21.98
C GLU A 231 -1.04 18.79 22.91
N LYS A 232 -0.90 20.06 22.50
CA LYS A 232 -0.31 21.09 23.34
C LYS A 232 -1.44 21.69 24.17
N VAL A 233 -1.28 21.62 25.48
CA VAL A 233 -2.27 22.15 26.42
C VAL A 233 -1.60 23.09 27.40
N ARG A 234 -2.40 23.98 27.96
CA ARG A 234 -2.07 24.79 29.11
C ARG A 234 -3.00 24.40 30.25
N VAL A 235 -2.41 23.91 31.33
CA VAL A 235 -3.13 23.60 32.56
C VAL A 235 -3.06 24.82 33.46
N LEU A 236 -4.22 25.38 33.78
CA LEU A 236 -4.40 26.50 34.69
C LEU A 236 -4.67 25.94 36.09
N THR A 237 -3.81 26.24 37.05
CA THR A 237 -3.98 25.89 38.46
C THR A 237 -3.88 27.15 39.32
N ASP A 238 -4.20 27.04 40.61
CA ASP A 238 -4.09 28.16 41.56
C ASP A 238 -2.63 28.64 41.71
N GLY A 239 -1.66 27.74 41.53
CA GLY A 239 -0.23 28.03 41.52
C GLY A 239 0.30 28.61 40.20
N GLY A 240 -0.55 28.74 39.18
CA GLY A 240 -0.23 29.36 37.90
C GLY A 240 -0.47 28.47 36.68
N ALA A 241 -0.16 29.01 35.50
CA ALA A 241 -0.34 28.30 34.23
C ALA A 241 0.92 27.54 33.83
N VAL A 242 0.76 26.27 33.44
CA VAL A 242 1.85 25.42 32.91
C VAL A 242 1.47 24.88 31.55
N SER A 243 2.35 25.06 30.55
CA SER A 243 2.16 24.49 29.22
C SER A 243 2.90 23.16 29.09
N GLY A 244 2.30 22.21 28.38
CA GLY A 244 2.91 20.90 28.16
C GLY A 244 2.22 20.10 27.07
N THR A 245 2.62 18.84 26.94
CA THR A 245 2.09 17.92 25.91
C THR A 245 1.26 16.81 26.56
N VAL A 246 0.06 16.56 26.06
CA VAL A 246 -0.82 15.51 26.60
C VAL A 246 -0.23 14.13 26.35
N LEU A 247 -0.01 13.37 27.41
CA LEU A 247 0.41 11.97 27.36
C LEU A 247 -0.78 11.02 27.42
N SER A 248 -1.76 11.34 28.26
CA SER A 248 -3.03 10.66 28.41
C SER A 248 -4.05 11.61 28.99
N ALA A 249 -5.31 11.49 28.58
CA ALA A 249 -6.42 12.22 29.17
C ALA A 249 -7.62 11.27 29.28
N LYS A 250 -8.33 11.31 30.41
CA LYS A 250 -9.54 10.52 30.64
C LYS A 250 -10.56 11.41 31.31
N SER A 251 -11.76 11.49 30.73
CA SER A 251 -12.95 12.04 31.39
C SER A 251 -13.54 10.98 32.32
N ASP A 252 -14.08 11.40 33.46
CA ASP A 252 -14.81 10.50 34.35
C ASP A 252 -16.15 10.12 33.70
N PRO A 253 -16.48 8.82 33.63
CA PRO A 253 -17.70 8.34 32.98
C PRO A 253 -18.99 8.64 33.78
N ASP A 254 -18.86 8.92 35.08
CA ASP A 254 -20.00 9.19 35.99
C ASP A 254 -20.29 10.68 36.17
N ALA A 255 -19.59 11.57 35.46
CA ALA A 255 -19.92 12.99 35.47
C ALA A 255 -21.16 13.21 34.58
N ASP A 256 -22.21 13.81 35.14
CA ASP A 256 -23.41 14.20 34.39
C ASP A 256 -23.00 14.87 33.07
N PRO A 257 -23.50 14.40 31.91
CA PRO A 257 -23.19 15.03 30.65
C PRO A 257 -23.57 16.51 30.74
N PRO A 258 -22.71 17.44 30.32
CA PRO A 258 -23.10 18.84 30.25
C PRO A 258 -24.36 18.93 29.38
N ALA A 259 -25.34 19.71 29.83
CA ALA A 259 -26.57 19.96 29.09
C ALA A 259 -26.21 20.29 27.62
N PRO A 260 -26.90 19.69 26.64
CA PRO A 260 -26.57 19.89 25.24
C PRO A 260 -26.49 21.39 24.95
N ALA A 261 -25.34 21.80 24.40
CA ALA A 261 -25.19 23.15 23.90
C ALA A 261 -26.34 23.44 22.94
N VAL A 262 -27.05 24.52 23.19
CA VAL A 262 -28.16 24.98 22.34
C VAL A 262 -27.63 25.07 20.91
N ALA A 263 -28.23 24.27 20.02
CA ALA A 263 -27.91 24.30 18.61
C ALA A 263 -28.24 25.69 18.07
N THR A 264 -27.22 26.40 17.58
CA THR A 264 -27.41 27.59 16.74
C THR A 264 -27.71 27.11 15.32
N ASP A 265 -28.74 27.69 14.73
CA ASP A 265 -29.44 27.34 13.49
C ASP A 265 -28.73 27.78 12.19
N GLY A 266 -27.40 27.79 12.17
CA GLY A 266 -26.62 28.15 10.97
C GLY A 266 -26.41 26.95 10.04
N GLY A 267 -27.15 26.90 8.93
CA GLY A 267 -27.19 25.81 7.96
C GLY A 267 -25.89 25.51 7.20
N GLU A 268 -25.67 24.22 6.93
CA GLU A 268 -25.69 23.56 5.61
C GLU A 268 -25.63 22.05 5.91
N GLU A 269 -26.53 21.23 5.34
CA GLU A 269 -26.51 19.76 5.55
C GLU A 269 -25.24 19.15 4.93
N GLU A 270 -24.37 18.58 5.76
CA GLU A 270 -23.19 17.84 5.30
C GLU A 270 -23.62 16.54 4.57
N PRO A 271 -23.09 16.27 3.37
CA PRO A 271 -23.43 15.06 2.65
C PRO A 271 -22.89 13.83 3.39
N ALA A 272 -23.80 12.93 3.76
CA ALA A 272 -23.48 11.61 4.28
C ALA A 272 -22.64 10.82 3.27
N GLY A 273 -21.48 10.30 3.70
CA GLY A 273 -20.81 9.22 2.97
C GLY A 273 -19.29 9.28 2.80
N ILE A 274 -18.55 10.14 3.52
CA ILE A 274 -17.08 10.00 3.59
C ILE A 274 -16.73 9.21 4.85
N PRO A 275 -16.02 8.06 4.76
CA PRO A 275 -15.55 7.36 5.95
C PRO A 275 -14.59 8.29 6.69
N VAL A 276 -15.03 8.81 7.84
CA VAL A 276 -14.17 9.57 8.73
C VAL A 276 -13.07 8.61 9.19
N PRO A 277 -11.78 8.92 8.96
CA PRO A 277 -10.71 8.07 9.47
C PRO A 277 -10.90 7.94 10.98
N THR A 278 -10.88 6.70 11.49
CA THR A 278 -11.06 6.38 12.91
C THR A 278 -10.19 7.31 13.75
N ALA A 279 -10.81 8.32 14.37
CA ALA A 279 -10.11 9.31 15.15
C ALA A 279 -9.47 8.60 16.35
N ALA A 280 -8.22 8.96 16.67
CA ALA A 280 -7.59 8.50 17.90
C ALA A 280 -8.54 8.80 19.09
N PRO A 281 -8.63 7.93 20.10
CA PRO A 281 -9.56 8.12 21.21
C PRO A 281 -9.38 9.50 21.84
N THR A 282 -10.47 10.27 21.88
CA THR A 282 -10.51 11.62 22.45
C THR A 282 -11.37 11.66 23.71
N THR A 283 -11.14 12.64 24.56
CA THR A 283 -11.97 12.88 25.75
C THR A 283 -13.39 13.32 25.38
N THR A 284 -14.36 12.93 26.22
CA THR A 284 -15.78 13.31 26.09
C THR A 284 -16.12 14.62 26.80
N GLY A 285 -15.12 15.30 27.36
CA GLY A 285 -15.31 16.52 28.15
C GLY A 285 -15.64 16.23 29.62
N GLY A 286 -15.65 17.27 30.46
CA GLY A 286 -16.05 17.16 31.88
C GLY A 286 -14.88 16.96 32.85
N GLU A 287 -15.20 16.61 34.09
CA GLU A 287 -14.18 16.27 35.08
C GLU A 287 -13.42 15.02 34.67
N GLY A 288 -12.15 14.97 35.03
CA GLY A 288 -11.34 13.81 34.77
C GLY A 288 -9.90 14.02 35.20
N ARG A 289 -9.01 13.25 34.58
CA ARG A 289 -7.58 13.29 34.86
C ARG A 289 -6.81 13.45 33.57
N ILE A 290 -5.87 14.41 33.59
CA ILE A 290 -4.95 14.63 32.49
C ILE A 290 -3.51 14.42 32.96
N THR A 291 -2.74 13.70 32.15
CA THR A 291 -1.31 13.52 32.33
C THR A 291 -0.58 14.30 31.27
N VAL A 292 0.24 15.27 31.69
CA VAL A 292 0.95 16.18 30.79
C VAL A 292 2.45 16.05 30.99
N ALA A 293 3.20 15.95 29.89
CA ALA A 293 4.65 16.12 29.88
C ALA A 293 4.98 17.61 29.99
N VAL A 294 5.61 18.00 31.08
CA VAL A 294 6.03 19.38 31.36
C VAL A 294 7.53 19.44 31.63
N PRO A 295 8.21 20.58 31.37
CA PRO A 295 9.60 20.77 31.76
C PRO A 295 9.79 20.49 33.26
N SER A 296 10.89 19.83 33.62
CA SER A 296 11.15 19.38 34.99
C SER A 296 11.09 20.50 36.04
N GLU A 297 11.49 21.71 35.66
CA GLU A 297 11.46 22.94 36.49
C GLU A 297 10.04 23.45 36.76
N ARG A 298 9.06 23.16 35.88
CA ARG A 298 7.66 23.57 36.01
C ARG A 298 6.76 22.49 36.61
N ALA A 299 7.29 21.27 36.80
CA ALA A 299 6.54 20.16 37.35
C ALA A 299 6.03 20.44 38.77
N GLY A 300 6.79 21.17 39.59
CA GLY A 300 6.41 21.52 40.96
C GLY A 300 5.08 22.30 41.04
N THR A 301 4.82 23.20 40.08
CA THR A 301 3.56 23.97 40.02
C THR A 301 2.34 23.07 39.80
N LEU A 302 2.48 21.98 39.03
CA LEU A 302 1.40 21.02 38.81
C LEU A 302 1.28 20.00 39.96
N LEU A 303 2.41 19.59 40.55
CA LEU A 303 2.42 18.67 41.69
C LEU A 303 1.81 19.27 42.97
N GLY A 304 1.93 20.60 43.13
CA GLY A 304 1.29 21.32 44.24
C GLY A 304 -0.19 21.63 44.02
N ALA A 305 -0.75 21.33 42.84
CA ALA A 305 -2.13 21.63 42.52
C ALA A 305 -3.04 20.42 42.78
N SER A 306 -4.15 20.64 43.49
CA SER A 306 -5.19 19.62 43.68
C SER A 306 -6.09 19.48 42.45
N ARG A 307 -6.34 20.58 41.74
CA ARG A 307 -7.17 20.63 40.54
C ARG A 307 -6.65 21.64 39.51
N GLY A 308 -6.97 21.42 38.24
CA GLY A 308 -6.68 22.37 37.16
C GLY A 308 -7.81 22.52 36.14
N ARG A 309 -7.71 23.54 35.29
CA ARG A 309 -8.53 23.70 34.07
C ARG A 309 -7.63 23.55 32.85
N VAL A 310 -8.00 22.69 31.91
CA VAL A 310 -7.20 22.45 30.71
C VAL A 310 -7.68 23.36 29.58
N VAL A 311 -6.75 24.09 28.97
CA VAL A 311 -6.97 24.85 27.74
C VAL A 311 -6.14 24.23 26.62
N VAL A 312 -6.78 23.80 25.54
CA VAL A 312 -6.08 23.31 24.36
C VAL A 312 -5.48 24.49 23.62
N LEU A 313 -4.17 24.43 23.38
CA LEU A 313 -3.47 25.47 22.63
C LEU A 313 -3.66 25.20 21.13
N SER A 314 -3.96 26.25 20.38
CA SER A 314 -4.01 26.18 18.93
C SER A 314 -2.68 25.65 18.39
N ARG A 315 -2.75 24.65 17.50
CA ARG A 315 -1.58 24.09 16.81
C ARG A 315 -1.03 25.02 15.71
N GLY A 316 -1.58 26.24 15.60
CA GLY A 316 -1.39 27.09 14.43
C GLY A 316 -2.15 26.54 13.22
N THR A 317 -2.49 27.40 12.27
CA THR A 317 -2.83 26.92 10.94
C THR A 317 -1.59 26.23 10.40
N ARG A 318 -1.71 24.95 10.09
CA ARG A 318 -0.71 24.22 9.32
C ARG A 318 -0.49 25.01 8.04
N ARG A 319 0.67 25.70 7.93
CA ARG A 319 0.98 26.65 6.85
C ARG A 319 0.79 26.01 5.47
N GLU A 320 0.94 24.69 5.37
CA GLU A 320 0.66 23.92 4.17
C GLU A 320 -0.80 24.07 3.65
N TYR A 321 -1.81 24.09 4.52
CA TYR A 321 -3.22 24.20 4.11
C TYR A 321 -3.62 25.64 3.76
N GLU A 322 -3.00 26.63 4.41
CA GLU A 322 -3.16 28.04 4.06
C GLU A 322 -2.58 28.34 2.67
N LEU A 323 -1.42 27.76 2.35
CA LEU A 323 -0.81 27.88 1.03
C LEU A 323 -1.71 27.30 -0.07
N VAL A 324 -2.26 26.10 0.14
CA VAL A 324 -3.21 25.47 -0.82
C VAL A 324 -4.48 26.32 -0.96
N SER A 325 -4.97 26.90 0.13
CA SER A 325 -6.14 27.79 0.12
C SER A 325 -5.85 29.10 -0.63
N LEU A 326 -4.64 29.66 -0.52
CA LEU A 326 -4.20 30.83 -1.27
C LEU A 326 -4.09 30.54 -2.77
N PHE A 327 -3.58 29.37 -3.16
CA PHE A 327 -3.57 28.98 -4.58
C PHE A 327 -4.99 28.87 -5.13
N ARG A 328 -5.90 28.18 -4.42
CA ARG A 328 -7.30 28.03 -4.83
C ARG A 328 -8.03 29.36 -4.92
N ARG A 329 -7.87 30.25 -3.94
CA ARG A 329 -8.49 31.59 -3.94
C ARG A 329 -8.06 32.44 -5.13
N ASN A 330 -6.82 32.26 -5.59
CA ASN A 330 -6.28 32.95 -6.76
C ASN A 330 -6.51 32.17 -8.08
N GLY A 331 -7.38 31.16 -8.08
CA GLY A 331 -7.71 30.36 -9.26
C GLY A 331 -6.53 29.55 -9.80
N LYS A 332 -5.55 29.20 -8.94
CA LYS A 332 -4.38 28.40 -9.30
C LYS A 332 -4.51 27.00 -8.70
N ARG A 333 -4.04 25.99 -9.43
CA ARG A 333 -3.93 24.59 -8.96
C ARG A 333 -2.47 24.16 -8.97
N ILE A 334 -2.14 23.22 -8.08
CA ILE A 334 -0.88 22.49 -8.10
C ILE A 334 -1.18 21.12 -8.70
N GLU A 335 -0.36 20.69 -9.65
CA GLU A 335 -0.52 19.39 -10.31
C GLU A 335 0.82 18.69 -10.49
N ARG A 336 0.81 17.36 -10.39
CA ARG A 336 1.93 16.48 -10.71
C ARG A 336 1.78 15.98 -12.14
N LEU A 337 2.82 16.16 -12.95
CA LEU A 337 2.89 15.72 -14.34
C LEU A 337 4.11 14.80 -14.52
N THR A 338 3.96 13.74 -15.30
CA THR A 338 5.07 12.85 -15.66
C THR A 338 5.59 13.20 -17.04
N ILE A 339 6.91 13.31 -17.20
CA ILE A 339 7.55 13.59 -18.50
C ILE A 339 7.45 12.35 -19.40
N GLY A 340 6.89 12.50 -20.60
CA GLY A 340 6.82 11.44 -21.61
C GLY A 340 8.03 11.43 -22.56
N ASP A 341 8.12 10.39 -23.40
CA ASP A 341 9.23 10.19 -24.34
C ASP A 341 9.33 11.32 -25.38
N ALA A 342 8.19 11.86 -25.83
CA ALA A 342 8.14 12.99 -26.77
C ALA A 342 8.59 14.31 -26.11
N GLY A 343 8.16 14.55 -24.87
CA GLY A 343 8.59 15.69 -24.06
C GLY A 343 10.10 15.69 -23.76
N ALA A 344 10.70 14.51 -23.59
CA ALA A 344 12.14 14.34 -23.37
C ALA A 344 12.98 14.42 -24.66
N SER A 345 12.48 13.91 -25.78
CA SER A 345 13.21 13.84 -27.06
C SER A 345 13.31 15.18 -27.80
N GLY A 346 12.50 16.19 -27.43
CA GLY A 346 12.60 17.56 -27.93
C GLY A 346 13.78 18.39 -27.38
N GLY A 347 14.64 17.82 -26.52
CA GLY A 347 15.70 18.58 -25.86
C GLY A 347 15.18 19.59 -24.83
N SER A 348 13.95 19.38 -24.32
CA SER A 348 13.27 20.23 -23.36
C SER A 348 14.05 20.29 -22.04
N ARG A 349 14.93 21.29 -21.93
CA ARG A 349 15.56 21.62 -20.67
C ARG A 349 14.52 22.35 -19.81
N LEU A 350 14.39 21.96 -18.55
CA LEU A 350 13.55 22.64 -17.59
C LEU A 350 14.15 24.02 -17.34
N ASP A 351 13.68 25.05 -18.06
CA ASP A 351 13.92 26.44 -17.70
C ASP A 351 12.65 27.00 -17.03
N PRO A 352 12.62 27.06 -15.69
CA PRO A 352 11.47 27.57 -14.94
C PRO A 352 11.10 29.01 -15.30
N ALA A 353 12.04 29.80 -15.83
CA ALA A 353 11.76 31.16 -16.29
C ALA A 353 10.97 31.15 -17.60
N THR A 354 11.38 30.32 -18.55
CA THR A 354 10.72 30.12 -19.85
C THR A 354 9.34 29.52 -19.70
N PHE A 355 9.15 28.51 -18.84
CA PHE A 355 7.81 27.95 -18.58
C PHE A 355 6.85 28.94 -17.93
N ARG A 356 7.36 29.84 -17.09
CA ARG A 356 6.55 30.91 -16.53
C ARG A 356 6.17 31.95 -17.59
N ALA A 357 7.08 32.29 -18.50
CA ALA A 357 6.85 33.26 -19.57
C ALA A 357 5.91 32.72 -20.64
N ASP A 358 6.16 31.51 -21.16
CA ASP A 358 5.48 30.98 -22.35
C ASP A 358 4.17 30.26 -21.99
N HIS A 359 4.14 29.56 -20.85
CA HIS A 359 3.01 28.73 -20.45
C HIS A 359 2.24 29.29 -19.25
N GLY A 360 2.79 30.26 -18.53
CA GLY A 360 2.14 30.83 -17.33
C GLY A 360 2.14 29.87 -16.14
N VAL A 361 3.07 28.92 -16.11
CA VAL A 361 3.17 27.86 -15.10
C VAL A 361 4.48 28.00 -14.33
N ALA A 362 4.44 27.84 -13.01
CA ALA A 362 5.62 27.81 -12.15
C ALA A 362 5.95 26.38 -11.74
N VAL A 363 7.19 25.94 -11.98
CA VAL A 363 7.69 24.66 -11.47
C VAL A 363 8.05 24.81 -10.00
N LEU A 364 7.47 23.98 -9.14
CA LEU A 364 7.69 23.94 -7.71
C LEU A 364 8.73 22.89 -7.32
N ALA A 365 8.69 21.72 -7.95
CA ALA A 365 9.61 20.63 -7.68
C ALA A 365 9.74 19.68 -8.87
N VAL A 366 10.84 18.95 -8.94
CA VAL A 366 11.08 17.83 -9.86
C VAL A 366 11.52 16.63 -9.02
N ASN A 367 10.96 15.47 -9.27
CA ASN A 367 11.35 14.19 -8.70
C ASN A 367 11.94 13.33 -9.81
N ARG A 368 13.24 13.07 -9.73
CA ARG A 368 13.97 12.23 -10.67
C ARG A 368 13.89 10.80 -10.24
N ASN A 369 13.36 9.96 -11.12
CA ASN A 369 13.20 8.55 -10.84
C ASN A 369 14.49 7.79 -11.20
N GLU A 370 15.64 8.22 -10.68
CA GLU A 370 16.89 7.46 -10.84
C GLU A 370 16.94 6.31 -9.83
N SER A 371 17.05 5.10 -10.38
CA SER A 371 17.22 3.88 -9.61
C SER A 371 18.59 3.89 -8.93
N GLY A 372 18.64 4.21 -7.64
CA GLY A 372 19.71 3.69 -6.77
C GLY A 372 20.37 4.61 -5.76
N ASP A 373 20.03 5.90 -5.64
CA ASP A 373 20.66 6.76 -4.62
C ASP A 373 19.75 7.07 -3.43
N ALA A 374 20.33 7.07 -2.22
CA ALA A 374 19.61 7.09 -0.94
C ALA A 374 19.08 8.49 -0.54
N ASP A 375 19.48 9.53 -1.27
CA ASP A 375 18.87 10.86 -1.20
C ASP A 375 17.88 10.98 -2.38
N GLY A 376 16.61 10.68 -2.11
CA GLY A 376 15.55 10.64 -3.12
C GLY A 376 15.57 11.90 -4.00
N GLY A 377 15.67 11.70 -5.32
CA GLY A 377 16.03 12.67 -6.37
C GLY A 377 15.14 13.90 -6.55
N TRP A 378 14.79 14.57 -5.46
CA TRP A 378 13.94 15.75 -5.39
C TRP A 378 14.77 17.02 -5.53
N ALA A 379 14.41 17.83 -6.53
CA ALA A 379 14.87 19.20 -6.67
C ALA A 379 13.69 20.15 -6.43
N PHE A 380 13.75 20.91 -5.33
CA PHE A 380 12.74 21.93 -4.99
C PHE A 380 13.16 23.31 -5.50
N SER A 381 12.21 24.07 -6.04
CA SER A 381 12.45 25.40 -6.65
C SER A 381 13.70 25.40 -7.54
N PRO A 382 13.77 24.50 -8.54
CA PRO A 382 14.95 24.39 -9.38
C PRO A 382 15.28 25.76 -9.99
N ALA A 383 16.54 26.18 -9.89
CA ALA A 383 17.03 27.42 -10.47
C ALA A 383 17.89 27.07 -11.68
N GLY A 384 17.41 27.44 -12.88
CA GLY A 384 18.14 27.24 -14.13
C GLY A 384 17.75 25.99 -14.92
N SER A 385 18.46 25.81 -16.04
CA SER A 385 18.15 24.87 -17.12
C SER A 385 18.65 23.45 -16.83
N ALA A 386 17.80 22.59 -16.26
CA ALA A 386 18.12 21.18 -15.97
C ALA A 386 17.55 20.23 -17.04
N PRO A 387 18.28 19.17 -17.47
CA PRO A 387 17.72 18.16 -18.35
C PRO A 387 16.62 17.35 -17.62
N LEU A 388 15.57 16.99 -18.35
CA LEU A 388 14.50 16.10 -17.90
C LEU A 388 14.60 14.77 -18.63
N ALA A 389 14.40 13.67 -17.92
CA ALA A 389 14.33 12.34 -18.49
C ALA A 389 12.86 11.86 -18.58
N PRO A 390 12.54 10.95 -19.51
CA PRO A 390 11.27 10.26 -19.50
C PRO A 390 11.04 9.58 -18.14
N GLY A 391 9.86 9.77 -17.56
CA GLY A 391 9.51 9.20 -16.24
C GLY A 391 9.85 10.09 -15.04
N ASP A 392 10.52 11.24 -15.22
CA ASP A 392 10.61 12.26 -14.18
C ASP A 392 9.22 12.82 -13.84
N GLU A 393 8.99 13.17 -12.58
CA GLU A 393 7.76 13.84 -12.16
C GLU A 393 8.03 15.32 -11.88
N VAL A 394 7.22 16.21 -12.47
CA VAL A 394 7.30 17.65 -12.24
C VAL A 394 6.04 18.13 -11.55
N PHE A 395 6.22 18.91 -10.50
CA PHE A 395 5.16 19.52 -9.72
C PHE A 395 5.04 20.98 -10.13
N VAL A 396 3.91 21.34 -10.71
CA VAL A 396 3.69 22.65 -11.29
C VAL A 396 2.51 23.37 -10.66
N ALA A 397 2.56 24.71 -10.62
CA ALA A 397 1.47 25.56 -10.15
C ALA A 397 1.09 26.61 -11.20
N GLY A 398 -0.19 26.73 -11.52
CA GLY A 398 -0.70 27.67 -12.52
C GLY A 398 -2.23 27.71 -12.57
N LYS A 399 -2.79 28.54 -13.45
CA LYS A 399 -4.23 28.50 -13.77
C LYS A 399 -4.57 27.17 -14.48
N PRO A 400 -5.81 26.64 -14.36
CA PRO A 400 -6.20 25.38 -15.00
C PRO A 400 -5.79 25.28 -16.47
N ASP A 401 -6.11 26.29 -17.28
CA ASP A 401 -5.83 26.31 -18.73
C ASP A 401 -4.33 26.39 -19.06
N ALA A 402 -3.54 26.96 -18.16
CA ALA A 402 -2.08 27.03 -18.29
C ALA A 402 -1.42 25.68 -17.98
N VAL A 403 -1.89 25.00 -16.94
CA VAL A 403 -1.43 23.66 -16.57
C VAL A 403 -1.83 22.63 -17.64
N GLU A 404 -3.02 22.77 -18.23
CA GLU A 404 -3.48 21.87 -19.30
C GLU A 404 -2.62 22.00 -20.56
N ARG A 405 -2.37 23.22 -21.04
CA ARG A 405 -1.47 23.45 -22.18
C ARG A 405 -0.05 22.93 -21.91
N PHE A 406 0.44 23.10 -20.68
CA PHE A 406 1.75 22.58 -20.31
C PHE A 406 1.79 21.05 -20.28
N ARG A 407 0.69 20.39 -19.89
CA ARG A 407 0.56 18.93 -19.93
C ARG A 407 0.68 18.38 -21.35
N GLU A 408 0.09 19.04 -22.34
CA GLU A 408 0.18 18.63 -23.74
C GLU A 408 1.60 18.69 -24.30
N VAL A 409 2.41 19.65 -23.84
CA VAL A 409 3.81 19.84 -24.28
C VAL A 409 4.75 18.79 -23.68
N VAL A 410 4.42 18.30 -22.49
CA VAL A 410 5.32 17.49 -21.65
C VAL A 410 5.08 15.98 -21.81
N ARG A 411 3.95 15.58 -22.39
CA ARG A 411 3.51 14.18 -22.52
C ARG A 411 4.07 13.48 -23.75
#